data_AF-A0A0B3AXM4-F1
#
_entry.id   AF-A0A0B3AXM4-F1
#
_cell.length_a   1.000
_cell.length_b   1.000
_cell.length_c   1.000
_cell.angle_alpha   90.00
_cell.angle_beta   90.00
_cell.angle_gamma   90.00
#
_symmetry.space_group_name_H-M   'P 1'
#
loop_
_entity.id
_entity.type
_entity.pdbx_description
1 polymer ?
#
loop_
_entity_poly.entity_id
_entity_poly.type
_entity_poly.pdbx_seq_one_letter_code
_entity_poly.pdbx_strand_id
1 'polypeptide(L)'
;MFKILMLHTTIDKAKGTLPIDAIETEKLPYADYYALGHLHIDFKYKNFVYPGPIFPNNFQELEDLKHGSFYIVDTESINVLQKIELQIKEIIKLDIQIEDALKATELIISKLEEKNIQDKIVLLRIHGELKDSKNSDIKFSQIEEYIQGNKAYFMLKNTHNLKTKEIELEKEIKDSENIENETIKVYSEENPSALNELIPQIMNALSIEKQEGETTETFTRRLMEESKKVLNF
;
A
#
# COMPACT_ATOMS: atom_id res chain seq x y z
N MET A 1 -11.30 -3.47 44.50
CA MET A 1 -10.80 -4.44 43.49
C MET A 1 -10.69 -3.68 42.19
N PHE A 2 -9.50 -3.67 41.59
CA PHE A 2 -9.22 -3.02 40.31
C PHE A 2 -9.83 -3.85 39.17
N LYS A 3 -10.64 -3.24 38.30
CA LYS A 3 -11.40 -3.89 37.23
C LYS A 3 -10.76 -3.64 35.88
N ILE A 4 -10.53 -4.71 35.13
CA ILE A 4 -9.95 -4.66 33.78
C ILE A 4 -10.99 -5.16 32.78
N LEU A 5 -11.19 -4.44 31.68
CA LEU A 5 -11.92 -4.91 30.51
C LEU A 5 -10.96 -5.04 29.33
N MET A 6 -10.85 -6.24 28.76
CA MET A 6 -9.97 -6.49 27.61
C MET A 6 -10.80 -6.72 26.35
N LEU A 7 -10.48 -5.99 25.28
CA LEU A 7 -11.19 -6.07 24.00
C LEU A 7 -10.18 -6.02 22.85
N HIS A 8 -10.42 -6.78 21.79
CA HIS A 8 -9.66 -6.70 20.55
C HIS A 8 -10.55 -6.13 19.44
N THR A 9 -10.64 -4.81 19.38
CA THR A 9 -11.60 -4.08 18.53
C THR A 9 -11.17 -2.62 18.40
N THR A 10 -11.85 -1.86 17.54
CA THR A 10 -11.65 -0.42 17.36
C THR A 10 -12.61 0.37 18.26
N ILE A 11 -12.17 1.51 18.79
CA ILE A 11 -13.03 2.47 19.51
C ILE A 11 -13.17 3.79 18.74
N ASP A 12 -14.30 4.47 18.94
CA ASP A 12 -14.64 5.73 18.28
C ASP A 12 -13.56 6.82 18.46
N LYS A 13 -12.90 6.84 19.62
CA LYS A 13 -11.83 7.81 19.92
C LYS A 13 -10.49 7.51 19.23
N ALA A 14 -10.26 6.27 18.79
CA ALA A 14 -8.98 5.83 18.23
C ALA A 14 -9.00 5.63 16.71
N LYS A 15 -10.18 5.49 16.10
CA LYS A 15 -10.31 5.16 14.66
C LYS A 15 -9.78 6.25 13.71
N GLY A 16 -9.75 7.51 14.14
CA GLY A 16 -9.39 8.64 13.28
C GLY A 16 -10.28 8.71 12.02
N THR A 17 -9.64 8.73 10.84
CA THR A 17 -10.29 8.72 9.52
C THR A 17 -10.44 7.32 8.92
N LEU A 18 -10.03 6.27 9.63
CA LEU A 18 -10.11 4.90 9.11
C LEU A 18 -11.58 4.53 8.87
N PRO A 19 -11.92 4.01 7.66
CA PRO A 19 -13.28 3.59 7.32
C PRO A 19 -13.57 2.20 7.91
N ILE A 20 -13.46 2.07 9.23
CA ILE A 20 -13.67 0.84 9.99
C ILE A 20 -14.74 1.04 11.06
N ASP A 21 -15.47 -0.03 11.37
CA ASP A 21 -16.42 -0.04 12.47
C ASP A 21 -15.72 0.20 13.81
N ALA A 22 -16.39 0.89 14.71
CA ALA A 22 -15.84 1.26 16.00
C ALA A 22 -16.91 1.25 17.09
N ILE A 23 -16.54 0.77 18.27
CA ILE A 23 -17.40 0.80 19.45
C ILE A 23 -17.34 2.20 20.06
N GLU A 24 -18.49 2.74 20.42
CA GLU A 24 -18.58 3.98 21.20
C GLU A 24 -18.08 3.74 22.63
N THR A 25 -17.02 4.45 23.02
CA THR A 25 -16.42 4.36 24.36
C THR A 25 -17.43 4.58 25.50
N GLU A 26 -18.44 5.43 25.28
CA GLU A 26 -19.47 5.77 26.28
C GLU A 26 -20.48 4.65 26.53
N LYS A 27 -20.60 3.69 25.60
CA LYS A 27 -21.50 2.53 25.74
C LYS A 27 -20.87 1.37 26.49
N LEU A 28 -19.56 1.42 26.75
CA LEU A 28 -18.85 0.35 27.44
C LEU A 28 -19.10 0.41 28.97
N PRO A 29 -19.23 -0.75 29.64
CA PRO A 29 -19.37 -0.77 31.09
C PRO A 29 -18.12 -0.20 31.75
N TYR A 30 -18.28 0.37 32.95
CA TYR A 30 -17.17 0.93 33.70
C TYR A 30 -16.11 -0.13 34.06
N ALA A 31 -14.86 0.17 33.74
CA ALA A 31 -13.66 -0.53 34.20
C ALA A 31 -12.59 0.50 34.61
N ASP A 32 -11.67 0.10 35.49
CA ASP A 32 -10.54 0.94 35.91
C ASP A 32 -9.47 0.99 34.82
N TYR A 33 -9.36 -0.06 33.99
CA TYR A 33 -8.46 -0.11 32.83
C TYR A 33 -9.09 -0.87 31.66
N TYR A 34 -8.96 -0.32 30.45
CA TYR A 34 -9.39 -0.97 29.22
C TYR A 34 -8.16 -1.36 28.39
N ALA A 35 -7.87 -2.66 28.37
CA ALA A 35 -6.78 -3.26 27.61
C ALA A 35 -7.27 -3.52 26.18
N LEU A 36 -6.87 -2.65 25.23
CA LEU A 36 -7.32 -2.74 23.85
C LEU A 36 -6.22 -3.34 22.95
N GLY A 37 -6.66 -4.00 21.88
CA GLY A 37 -5.83 -4.41 20.75
C GLY A 37 -6.63 -4.28 19.45
N HIS A 38 -6.00 -4.56 18.31
CA HIS A 38 -6.48 -4.44 16.92
C HIS A 38 -5.78 -3.34 16.15
N LEU A 39 -5.80 -2.10 16.66
CA LEU A 39 -5.09 -0.99 16.02
C LEU A 39 -3.59 -1.05 16.36
N HIS A 40 -2.75 -1.06 15.34
CA HIS A 40 -1.29 -1.02 15.48
C HIS A 40 -0.81 0.42 15.68
N ILE A 41 -1.25 1.04 16.77
CA ILE A 41 -0.88 2.41 17.15
C ILE A 41 -0.60 2.45 18.65
N ASP A 42 0.31 3.33 19.06
CA ASP A 42 0.39 3.72 20.48
C ASP A 42 -0.66 4.79 20.74
N PHE A 43 -1.71 4.42 21.48
CA PHE A 43 -2.84 5.31 21.73
C PHE A 43 -3.34 5.16 23.16
N LYS A 44 -3.53 6.29 23.83
CA LYS A 44 -4.12 6.38 25.15
C LYS A 44 -5.22 7.43 25.18
N TYR A 45 -6.42 7.01 25.58
CA TYR A 45 -7.54 7.89 25.87
C TYR A 45 -8.11 7.55 27.23
N LYS A 46 -7.93 8.44 28.22
CA LYS A 46 -8.25 8.14 29.63
C LYS A 46 -7.56 6.83 30.06
N ASN A 47 -8.33 5.80 30.40
CA ASN A 47 -7.88 4.47 30.78
C ASN A 47 -8.03 3.42 29.66
N PHE A 48 -8.37 3.84 28.43
CA PHE A 48 -8.33 3.02 27.22
C PHE A 48 -6.94 3.09 26.59
N VAL A 49 -6.32 1.92 26.41
CA VAL A 49 -4.93 1.83 25.95
C VAL A 49 -4.82 0.80 24.83
N TYR A 50 -4.34 1.26 23.67
CA TYR A 50 -3.73 0.40 22.66
C TYR A 50 -2.21 0.42 22.87
N PRO A 51 -1.59 -0.73 23.13
CA PRO A 51 -0.15 -0.80 23.40
C PRO A 51 0.73 -0.63 22.16
N GLY A 52 0.13 -0.59 20.97
CA GLY A 52 0.82 -0.79 19.70
C GLY A 52 1.27 -2.25 19.50
N PRO A 53 1.88 -2.55 18.35
CA PRO A 53 2.45 -3.85 18.08
C PRO A 53 3.78 -4.04 18.83
N ILE A 54 4.11 -5.29 19.15
CA ILE A 54 5.46 -5.64 19.67
C ILE A 54 6.55 -5.54 18.59
N PHE A 55 6.15 -5.53 17.32
CA PHE A 55 7.01 -5.29 16.17
C PHE A 55 6.20 -4.63 15.04
N PRO A 56 6.56 -3.43 14.58
CA PRO A 56 5.93 -2.79 13.42
C PRO A 56 6.11 -3.65 12.17
N ASN A 57 5.02 -4.09 11.53
CA ASN A 57 5.07 -5.19 10.57
C ASN A 57 4.99 -4.79 9.09
N ASN A 58 4.75 -3.51 8.80
CA ASN A 58 4.65 -3.00 7.44
C ASN A 58 5.40 -1.66 7.30
N PHE A 59 5.50 -1.17 6.05
CA PHE A 59 6.24 0.06 5.72
C PHE A 59 5.75 1.25 6.54
N GLN A 60 4.42 1.43 6.65
CA GLN A 60 3.83 2.59 7.33
C GLN A 60 4.05 2.49 8.84
N GLU A 61 3.83 1.32 9.43
CA GLU A 61 4.07 1.10 10.85
C GLU A 61 5.55 1.30 11.24
N LEU A 62 6.49 0.80 10.43
CA LEU A 62 7.92 1.01 10.66
C LEU A 62 8.29 2.49 10.57
N GLU A 63 7.69 3.23 9.65
CA GLU A 63 7.88 4.68 9.51
C GLU A 63 7.35 5.47 10.72
N ASP A 64 6.14 5.14 11.17
CA ASP A 64 5.42 5.87 12.21
C ASP A 64 5.89 5.50 13.62
N LEU A 65 5.99 4.21 13.91
CA LEU A 65 6.25 3.70 15.26
C LEU A 65 7.74 3.56 15.56
N LYS A 66 8.54 3.13 14.58
CA LYS A 66 10.01 2.92 14.65
C LYS A 66 10.51 1.92 15.69
N HIS A 67 9.66 1.43 16.58
CA HIS A 67 9.95 0.45 17.61
C HIS A 67 8.66 -0.32 17.95
N GLY A 68 8.81 -1.47 18.60
CA GLY A 68 7.67 -2.14 19.22
C GLY A 68 7.37 -1.54 20.59
N SER A 69 6.23 -1.86 21.18
CA SER A 69 5.97 -1.52 22.59
C SER A 69 4.97 -2.43 23.27
N PHE A 70 4.99 -2.39 24.60
CA PHE A 70 3.93 -2.89 25.46
C PHE A 70 3.82 -2.03 26.72
N TYR A 71 2.81 -2.29 27.54
CA TYR A 71 2.60 -1.57 28.79
C TYR A 71 2.68 -2.52 29.99
N ILE A 72 3.31 -2.05 31.06
CA ILE A 72 3.25 -2.65 32.40
C ILE A 72 2.27 -1.81 33.22
N VAL A 73 1.27 -2.48 33.81
CA VAL A 73 0.24 -1.85 34.63
C VAL A 73 0.43 -2.26 36.07
N ASP A 74 0.69 -1.31 36.95
CA ASP A 74 0.75 -1.53 38.40
C ASP A 74 -0.58 -1.10 39.03
N THR A 75 -1.34 -2.07 39.53
CA THR A 75 -2.68 -1.84 40.09
C THR A 75 -2.68 -1.31 41.52
N GLU A 76 -1.50 -1.23 42.17
CA GLU A 76 -1.34 -0.82 43.56
C GLU A 76 -0.61 0.54 43.70
N SER A 77 0.04 1.01 42.64
CA SER A 77 0.85 2.24 42.63
C SER A 77 0.11 3.48 42.09
N ILE A 78 0.65 4.67 42.41
CA ILE A 78 0.21 5.98 41.87
C ILE A 78 0.56 6.09 40.37
N ASN A 79 1.67 5.50 39.94
CA ASN A 79 2.06 5.42 38.53
C ASN A 79 1.54 4.11 37.93
N VAL A 80 0.27 4.10 37.58
CA VAL A 80 -0.46 2.89 37.17
C VAL A 80 0.01 2.34 35.82
N LEU A 81 0.64 3.13 34.95
CA LEU A 81 0.88 2.75 33.55
C LEU A 81 2.28 3.14 33.07
N GLN A 82 3.12 2.15 32.79
CA GLN A 82 4.46 2.33 32.24
C GLN A 82 4.56 1.71 30.85
N LYS A 83 4.94 2.51 29.84
CA LYS A 83 5.25 2.01 28.50
C LYS A 83 6.68 1.46 28.47
N ILE A 84 6.86 0.29 27.88
CA ILE A 84 8.16 -0.30 27.59
C ILE A 84 8.33 -0.35 26.07
N GLU A 85 9.40 0.27 25.58
CA GLU A 85 9.75 0.26 24.16
C GLU A 85 10.69 -0.90 23.83
N LEU A 86 10.33 -1.63 22.79
CA LEU A 86 11.12 -2.73 22.24
C LEU A 86 11.96 -2.18 21.08
N GLN A 87 13.21 -1.87 21.37
CA GLN A 87 14.14 -1.34 20.39
C GLN A 87 14.35 -2.36 19.26
N ILE A 88 14.24 -1.89 18.02
CA ILE A 88 14.55 -2.64 16.81
C ILE A 88 15.78 -2.03 16.13
N LYS A 89 16.18 -2.62 14.99
CA LYS A 89 17.26 -2.04 14.18
C LYS A 89 16.89 -0.62 13.74
N GLU A 90 17.87 0.28 13.71
CA GLU A 90 17.66 1.67 13.31
C GLU A 90 17.05 1.72 11.90
N ILE A 91 16.11 2.65 11.70
CA ILE A 91 15.38 2.81 10.45
C ILE A 91 15.90 4.02 9.69
N ILE A 92 16.29 3.81 8.43
CA ILE A 92 16.62 4.87 7.48
C ILE A 92 15.50 4.99 6.47
N LYS A 93 14.84 6.15 6.44
CA LYS A 93 13.86 6.49 5.41
C LYS A 93 14.52 7.29 4.29
N LEU A 94 14.23 6.91 3.06
CA LEU A 94 14.52 7.65 1.85
C LEU A 94 13.22 7.91 1.11
N ASP A 95 12.94 9.19 0.85
CA ASP A 95 11.78 9.64 0.07
C ASP A 95 12.30 10.29 -1.22
N ILE A 96 11.95 9.72 -2.36
CA ILE A 96 12.55 10.07 -3.66
C ILE A 96 11.45 10.26 -4.70
N GLN A 97 11.41 11.47 -5.25
CA GLN A 97 10.60 11.79 -6.42
C GLN A 97 11.34 11.39 -7.71
N ILE A 98 10.66 10.72 -8.62
CA ILE A 98 11.22 10.23 -9.88
C ILE A 98 10.30 10.63 -11.04
N GLU A 99 10.90 11.23 -12.08
CA GLU A 99 10.22 11.58 -13.35
C GLU A 99 10.78 10.79 -14.54
N ASP A 100 11.99 10.23 -14.40
CA ASP A 100 12.72 9.50 -15.44
C ASP A 100 13.24 8.19 -14.84
N ALA A 101 12.66 7.06 -15.26
CA ALA A 101 13.01 5.74 -14.74
C ALA A 101 14.44 5.32 -15.11
N LEU A 102 15.02 5.84 -16.20
CA LEU A 102 16.37 5.49 -16.63
C LEU A 102 17.42 6.02 -15.64
N LYS A 103 17.20 7.22 -15.10
CA LYS A 103 18.07 7.85 -14.09
C LYS A 103 17.73 7.47 -12.65
N ALA A 104 16.55 6.88 -12.44
CA ALA A 104 16.07 6.49 -11.12
C ALA A 104 17.06 5.62 -10.36
N THR A 105 17.60 4.60 -11.01
CA THR A 105 18.48 3.61 -10.37
C THR A 105 19.74 4.28 -9.80
N GLU A 106 20.43 5.07 -10.61
CA GLU A 106 21.65 5.78 -10.21
C GLU A 106 21.37 6.81 -9.10
N LEU A 107 20.26 7.55 -9.23
CA LEU A 107 19.84 8.53 -8.22
C LEU A 107 19.53 7.89 -6.86
N ILE A 108 18.88 6.72 -6.86
CA ILE A 108 18.57 6.01 -5.62
C ILE A 108 19.87 5.52 -4.97
N ILE A 109 20.79 4.95 -5.76
CA ILE A 109 22.09 4.46 -5.26
C ILE A 109 22.91 5.63 -4.69
N SER A 110 22.99 6.76 -5.38
CA SER A 110 23.76 7.92 -4.88
C SER A 110 23.22 8.43 -3.55
N LYS A 111 21.89 8.47 -3.36
CA LYS A 111 21.30 8.84 -2.06
C LYS A 111 21.54 7.80 -0.97
N LEU A 112 21.66 6.53 -1.33
CA LEU A 112 22.03 5.47 -0.38
C LEU A 112 23.51 5.58 0.05
N GLU A 113 24.41 5.98 -0.86
CA GLU A 113 25.83 6.22 -0.56
C GLU A 113 26.06 7.33 0.47
N GLU A 114 25.20 8.35 0.48
CA GLU A 114 25.25 9.45 1.47
C GLU A 114 24.88 9.01 2.90
N LYS A 115 24.37 7.78 3.08
CA LYS A 115 23.84 7.27 4.35
C LYS A 115 24.60 6.03 4.80
N ASN A 116 24.87 5.93 6.10
CA ASN A 116 25.34 4.67 6.68
C ASN A 116 24.17 3.71 6.85
N ILE A 117 24.02 2.75 5.92
CA ILE A 117 22.94 1.75 5.90
C ILE A 117 23.30 0.41 6.57
N GLN A 118 24.53 0.23 7.05
CA GLN A 118 25.00 -1.03 7.63
C GLN A 118 24.22 -1.40 8.89
N ASP A 119 23.69 -2.63 8.95
CA ASP A 119 22.88 -3.19 10.04
C ASP A 119 21.59 -2.39 10.36
N LYS A 120 21.04 -1.69 9.36
CA LYS A 120 19.82 -0.87 9.48
C LYS A 120 18.70 -1.37 8.58
N ILE A 121 17.47 -1.01 8.94
CA ILE A 121 16.29 -1.21 8.10
C ILE A 121 16.15 -0.01 7.16
N VAL A 122 16.17 -0.25 5.86
CA VAL A 122 16.02 0.79 4.83
C VAL A 122 14.58 0.82 4.33
N LEU A 123 13.92 1.98 4.46
CA LEU A 123 12.60 2.25 3.91
C LEU A 123 12.75 3.17 2.70
N LEU A 124 12.50 2.63 1.51
CA LEU A 124 12.60 3.37 0.25
C LEU A 124 11.19 3.71 -0.27
N ARG A 125 10.80 4.98 -0.15
CA ARG A 125 9.55 5.51 -0.73
C ARG A 125 9.88 6.19 -2.05
N ILE A 126 9.22 5.74 -3.10
CA ILE A 126 9.36 6.29 -4.45
C ILE A 126 8.01 6.76 -4.92
N HIS A 127 7.97 8.00 -5.41
CA HIS A 127 6.77 8.62 -5.92
C HIS A 127 7.10 9.49 -7.15
N GLY A 128 6.08 9.87 -7.92
CA GLY A 128 6.25 10.74 -9.08
C GLY A 128 5.46 10.25 -10.29
N GLU A 129 5.70 10.89 -11.42
CA GLU A 129 5.03 10.62 -12.68
C GLU A 129 6.07 10.44 -13.78
N LEU A 130 6.16 9.21 -14.30
CA LEU A 130 7.08 8.85 -15.38
C LEU A 130 6.50 9.31 -16.71
N LYS A 131 7.21 10.21 -17.41
CA LYS A 131 6.72 10.83 -18.66
C LYS A 131 6.74 9.86 -19.84
N ASP A 132 7.90 9.24 -20.09
CA ASP A 132 8.15 8.37 -21.26
C ASP A 132 8.82 7.04 -20.86
N SER A 133 8.58 6.55 -19.65
CA SER A 133 9.24 5.34 -19.14
C SER A 133 8.32 4.53 -18.23
N LYS A 134 8.55 3.22 -18.16
CA LYS A 134 7.77 2.29 -17.36
C LYS A 134 8.40 2.09 -16.00
N ASN A 135 7.60 1.71 -15.02
CA ASN A 135 8.10 1.28 -13.72
C ASN A 135 9.12 0.12 -13.81
N SER A 136 9.01 -0.73 -14.84
CA SER A 136 9.96 -1.83 -15.11
C SER A 136 11.37 -1.36 -15.50
N ASP A 137 11.52 -0.12 -15.94
CA ASP A 137 12.81 0.43 -16.38
C ASP A 137 13.70 0.79 -15.17
N ILE A 138 13.10 0.92 -13.97
CA ILE A 138 13.83 1.06 -12.71
C ILE A 138 14.38 -0.30 -12.29
N LYS A 139 15.70 -0.43 -12.23
CA LYS A 139 16.38 -1.69 -11.90
C LYS A 139 16.44 -1.90 -10.39
N PHE A 140 15.29 -2.24 -9.80
CA PHE A 140 15.18 -2.53 -8.37
C PHE A 140 16.11 -3.64 -7.88
N SER A 141 16.40 -4.63 -8.72
CA SER A 141 17.38 -5.67 -8.40
C SER A 141 18.77 -5.11 -8.10
N GLN A 142 19.23 -4.13 -8.88
CA GLN A 142 20.53 -3.49 -8.66
C GLN A 142 20.57 -2.69 -7.36
N ILE A 143 19.45 -2.03 -7.02
CA ILE A 143 19.31 -1.31 -5.75
C ILE A 143 19.34 -2.29 -4.56
N GLU A 144 18.63 -3.41 -4.69
CA GLU A 144 18.61 -4.47 -3.67
C GLU A 144 19.99 -5.11 -3.49
N GLU A 145 20.70 -5.42 -4.59
CA GLU A 145 22.08 -5.92 -4.57
C GLU A 145 23.03 -4.93 -3.89
N TYR A 146 22.93 -3.64 -4.20
CA TYR A 146 23.73 -2.59 -3.56
C TYR A 146 23.49 -2.54 -2.04
N ILE A 147 22.23 -2.58 -1.61
CA ILE A 147 21.85 -2.51 -0.19
C ILE A 147 22.34 -3.77 0.57
N GLN A 148 22.20 -4.95 -0.05
CA GLN A 148 22.73 -6.20 0.51
C GLN A 148 24.26 -6.20 0.58
N GLY A 149 24.94 -5.72 -0.46
CA GLY A 149 26.40 -5.59 -0.50
C GLY A 149 26.95 -4.67 0.60
N ASN A 150 26.19 -3.62 0.95
CA ASN A 150 26.48 -2.70 2.05
C ASN A 150 25.98 -3.19 3.43
N LYS A 151 25.56 -4.46 3.52
CA LYS A 151 25.16 -5.14 4.77
C LYS A 151 24.04 -4.44 5.53
N ALA A 152 23.08 -3.84 4.83
CA ALA A 152 21.85 -3.43 5.48
C ALA A 152 21.12 -4.64 6.05
N TYR A 153 20.39 -4.44 7.16
CA TYR A 153 19.67 -5.52 7.82
C TYR A 153 18.49 -5.99 6.98
N PHE A 154 17.71 -5.03 6.46
CA PHE A 154 16.53 -5.32 5.64
C PHE A 154 16.14 -4.09 4.82
N MET A 155 15.39 -4.30 3.73
CA MET A 155 14.84 -3.22 2.91
C MET A 155 13.35 -3.45 2.67
N LEU A 156 12.56 -2.38 2.79
CA LEU A 156 11.22 -2.31 2.22
C LEU A 156 11.16 -1.17 1.20
N LYS A 157 10.40 -1.39 0.12
CA LYS A 157 10.09 -0.37 -0.87
C LYS A 157 8.60 -0.08 -0.94
N ASN A 158 8.25 1.18 -1.17
CA ASN A 158 6.91 1.62 -1.46
C ASN A 158 6.93 2.41 -2.78
N THR A 159 6.18 1.93 -3.78
CA THR A 159 6.06 2.53 -5.11
C THR A 159 4.62 2.86 -5.47
N HIS A 160 3.70 2.86 -4.51
CA HIS A 160 2.26 3.03 -4.78
C HIS A 160 1.92 4.38 -5.42
N ASN A 161 2.73 5.41 -5.14
CA ASN A 161 2.56 6.75 -5.67
C ASN A 161 3.45 7.04 -6.90
N LEU A 162 4.04 6.01 -7.51
CA LEU A 162 4.78 6.13 -8.75
C LEU A 162 3.85 5.78 -9.91
N LYS A 163 3.42 6.82 -10.63
CA LYS A 163 2.52 6.71 -11.77
C LYS A 163 3.31 6.71 -13.07
N THR A 164 2.83 5.97 -14.05
CA THR A 164 3.24 6.16 -15.43
C THR A 164 2.23 7.11 -16.06
N LYS A 165 2.68 8.13 -16.79
CA LYS A 165 1.75 8.99 -17.53
C LYS A 165 1.02 8.09 -18.53
N GLU A 166 -0.29 7.92 -18.33
CA GLU A 166 -1.12 7.25 -19.31
C GLU A 166 -1.15 8.10 -20.58
N ILE A 167 -1.18 7.46 -21.75
CA ILE A 167 -1.30 8.15 -23.03
C ILE A 167 -2.65 8.87 -23.03
N GLU A 168 -2.67 10.17 -22.73
CA GLU A 168 -3.82 11.02 -23.01
C GLU A 168 -3.97 11.07 -24.53
N LEU A 169 -4.99 10.39 -25.06
CA LEU A 169 -5.38 10.50 -26.46
C LEU A 169 -6.00 11.89 -26.68
N GLU A 170 -5.15 12.93 -26.80
CA GLU A 170 -5.55 14.32 -27.07
C GLU A 170 -5.96 14.55 -28.54
N LYS A 171 -6.84 13.73 -29.11
CA LYS A 171 -7.46 14.04 -30.40
C LYS A 171 -8.93 14.32 -30.24
N GLU A 172 -9.37 15.50 -30.71
CA GLU A 172 -10.79 15.83 -30.86
C GLU A 172 -11.48 14.75 -31.67
N ILE A 173 -12.28 13.93 -30.99
CA ILE A 173 -13.14 12.94 -31.63
C ILE A 173 -14.28 13.72 -32.26
N LYS A 174 -14.21 13.89 -33.59
CA LYS A 174 -15.12 14.75 -34.37
C LYS A 174 -16.54 14.19 -34.48
N ASP A 175 -16.73 12.92 -34.15
CA ASP A 175 -18.00 12.21 -34.35
C ASP A 175 -18.41 11.45 -33.10
N SER A 176 -19.49 11.88 -32.44
CA SER A 176 -19.95 11.30 -31.17
C SER A 176 -20.62 9.94 -31.33
N GLU A 177 -20.99 9.55 -32.56
CA GLU A 177 -21.66 8.27 -32.83
C GLU A 177 -20.70 7.07 -32.92
N ASN A 178 -19.39 7.31 -33.09
CA ASN A 178 -18.42 6.23 -33.31
C ASN A 178 -17.09 6.43 -32.57
N ILE A 179 -17.19 7.03 -31.38
CA ILE A 179 -16.06 7.41 -30.52
C ILE A 179 -15.10 6.24 -30.30
N GLU A 180 -15.63 5.05 -30.08
CA GLU A 180 -14.86 3.84 -29.77
C GLU A 180 -13.93 3.43 -30.93
N ASN A 181 -14.47 3.32 -32.15
CA ASN A 181 -13.69 2.92 -33.32
C ASN A 181 -12.66 3.98 -33.72
N GLU A 182 -13.00 5.27 -33.62
CA GLU A 182 -12.06 6.36 -33.87
C GLU A 182 -10.92 6.36 -32.84
N THR A 183 -11.23 6.10 -31.56
CA THR A 183 -10.24 5.98 -30.49
C THR A 183 -9.27 4.82 -30.74
N ILE A 184 -9.80 3.63 -31.09
CA ILE A 184 -8.99 2.45 -31.41
C ILE A 184 -8.08 2.72 -32.60
N LYS A 185 -8.60 3.40 -33.63
CA LYS A 185 -7.84 3.75 -34.83
C LYS A 185 -6.70 4.71 -34.51
N VAL A 186 -6.98 5.80 -33.80
CA VAL A 186 -5.95 6.77 -33.36
C VAL A 186 -4.87 6.07 -32.54
N TYR A 187 -5.27 5.27 -31.55
CA TYR A 187 -4.33 4.52 -30.72
C TYR A 187 -3.47 3.56 -31.56
N SER A 188 -4.07 2.87 -32.53
CA SER A 188 -3.38 1.90 -33.38
C SER A 188 -2.38 2.54 -34.35
N GLU A 189 -2.68 3.75 -34.84
CA GLU A 189 -1.78 4.55 -35.67
C GLU A 189 -0.55 5.04 -34.88
N GLU A 190 -0.75 5.43 -33.61
CA GLU A 190 0.32 5.92 -32.74
C GLU A 190 1.16 4.81 -32.12
N ASN A 191 0.57 3.62 -31.91
CA ASN A 191 1.21 2.49 -31.24
C ASN A 191 1.11 1.21 -32.09
N PRO A 192 1.89 1.07 -33.19
CA PRO A 192 1.79 -0.09 -34.07
C PRO A 192 2.13 -1.39 -33.34
N SER A 193 1.16 -2.29 -33.21
CA SER A 193 1.33 -3.59 -32.57
C SER A 193 0.41 -4.62 -33.23
N ALA A 194 0.90 -5.86 -33.37
CA ALA A 194 0.08 -6.98 -33.83
C ALA A 194 -1.10 -7.27 -32.87
N LEU A 195 -1.00 -6.85 -31.61
CA LEU A 195 -2.06 -7.01 -30.61
C LEU A 195 -3.22 -6.04 -30.81
N ASN A 196 -3.05 -4.99 -31.62
CA ASN A 196 -4.11 -4.01 -31.84
C ASN A 196 -5.33 -4.61 -32.55
N GLU A 197 -5.13 -5.66 -33.35
CA GLU A 197 -6.21 -6.42 -33.99
C GLU A 197 -7.14 -7.11 -32.97
N LEU A 198 -6.64 -7.37 -31.76
CA LEU A 198 -7.40 -8.00 -30.68
C LEU A 198 -8.25 -7.01 -29.89
N ILE A 199 -8.00 -5.70 -29.99
CA ILE A 199 -8.69 -4.68 -29.19
C ILE A 199 -10.22 -4.79 -29.33
N PRO A 200 -10.81 -4.81 -30.55
CA PRO A 200 -12.25 -4.93 -30.69
C PRO A 200 -12.80 -6.27 -30.15
N GLN A 201 -12.01 -7.33 -30.24
CA GLN A 201 -12.41 -8.67 -29.80
C GLN A 201 -12.44 -8.76 -28.27
N ILE A 202 -11.44 -8.17 -27.61
CA ILE A 202 -11.36 -8.10 -26.14
C ILE A 202 -12.48 -7.22 -25.60
N MET A 203 -12.74 -6.07 -26.21
CA MET A 203 -13.81 -5.18 -25.79
C MET A 203 -15.17 -5.88 -25.83
N ASN A 204 -15.47 -6.59 -26.93
CA ASN A 204 -16.70 -7.38 -27.01
C ASN A 204 -16.78 -8.48 -25.94
N ALA A 205 -15.67 -9.19 -25.67
CA ALA A 205 -15.62 -10.20 -24.62
C ALA A 205 -15.84 -9.61 -23.22
N LEU A 206 -15.38 -8.38 -22.98
CA LEU A 206 -15.54 -7.69 -21.70
C LEU A 206 -16.90 -7.01 -21.52
N SER A 207 -17.63 -6.76 -22.62
CA SER A 207 -18.98 -6.21 -22.61
C SER A 207 -20.08 -7.24 -22.27
N ILE A 208 -19.70 -8.48 -21.97
CA ILE A 208 -20.65 -9.54 -21.68
C ILE A 208 -21.29 -9.32 -20.31
N GLU A 209 -22.63 -9.26 -20.28
CA GLU A 209 -23.39 -9.08 -19.06
C GLU A 209 -23.63 -10.39 -18.28
N LYS A 210 -23.91 -10.23 -17.00
CA LYS A 210 -24.29 -11.31 -16.10
C LYS A 210 -25.70 -11.79 -16.42
N GLN A 211 -25.87 -13.10 -16.58
CA GLN A 211 -27.16 -13.69 -16.93
C GLN A 211 -28.06 -13.91 -15.69
N GLU A 212 -29.37 -13.97 -15.93
CA GLU A 212 -30.34 -14.25 -14.86
C GLU A 212 -30.14 -15.65 -14.29
N GLY A 213 -30.03 -15.75 -12.95
CA GLY A 213 -29.70 -17.00 -12.26
C GLY A 213 -28.21 -17.37 -12.23
N GLU A 214 -27.33 -16.57 -12.84
CA GLU A 214 -25.89 -16.78 -12.81
C GLU A 214 -25.30 -16.33 -11.46
N THR A 215 -24.43 -17.14 -10.85
CA THR A 215 -23.68 -16.72 -9.66
C THR A 215 -22.52 -15.79 -10.06
N THR A 216 -22.00 -14.99 -9.14
CA THR A 216 -20.85 -14.12 -9.43
C THR A 216 -19.61 -14.94 -9.82
N GLU A 217 -19.39 -16.08 -9.18
CA GLU A 217 -18.27 -16.98 -9.49
C GLU A 217 -18.36 -17.56 -10.91
N THR A 218 -19.54 -18.03 -11.31
CA THR A 218 -19.76 -18.57 -12.65
C THR A 218 -19.64 -17.50 -13.73
N PHE A 219 -20.10 -16.28 -13.45
CA PHE A 219 -19.94 -15.13 -14.35
C PHE A 219 -18.47 -14.77 -14.56
N THR A 220 -17.70 -14.62 -13.49
CA THR A 220 -16.27 -14.31 -13.58
C THR A 220 -15.50 -15.38 -14.33
N ARG A 221 -15.81 -16.67 -14.11
CA ARG A 221 -15.18 -17.78 -14.84
C ARG A 221 -15.48 -17.69 -16.35
N ARG A 222 -16.74 -17.45 -16.72
CA ARG A 222 -17.16 -17.33 -18.12
C ARG A 222 -16.48 -16.14 -18.81
N LEU A 223 -16.46 -14.98 -18.16
CA LEU A 223 -15.77 -13.79 -18.65
C LEU A 223 -14.27 -14.08 -18.91
N MET A 224 -13.61 -14.72 -17.95
CA MET A 224 -12.19 -15.10 -18.05
C MET A 224 -11.93 -16.11 -19.18
N GLU A 225 -12.80 -17.09 -19.38
CA GLU A 225 -12.65 -18.07 -20.47
C GLU A 225 -12.80 -17.41 -21.85
N GLU A 226 -13.76 -16.50 -22.03
CA GLU A 226 -13.92 -15.77 -23.29
C GLU A 226 -12.73 -14.85 -23.56
N SER A 227 -12.22 -14.13 -22.55
CA SER A 227 -11.03 -13.30 -22.71
C SER A 227 -9.78 -14.13 -23.07
N LYS A 228 -9.61 -15.32 -22.49
CA LYS A 228 -8.49 -16.22 -22.83
C LYS A 228 -8.53 -16.71 -24.27
N LYS A 229 -9.72 -17.04 -24.79
CA LYS A 229 -9.90 -17.42 -26.19
C LYS A 229 -9.45 -16.32 -27.14
N VAL A 230 -9.80 -15.06 -26.84
CA VAL A 230 -9.38 -13.90 -27.66
C VAL A 230 -7.85 -13.73 -27.62
N LEU A 231 -7.22 -13.98 -26.48
CA LEU A 231 -5.78 -13.84 -26.30
C LEU A 231 -4.96 -15.08 -26.72
N ASN A 232 -5.60 -16.14 -27.23
CA ASN A 232 -4.98 -17.42 -27.58
C ASN A 232 -4.15 -18.07 -26.44
N PHE A 233 -4.64 -17.98 -25.19
CA PHE A 233 -4.08 -18.65 -24.01
C PHE A 233 -4.78 -19.96 -23.65
#